data_AF-A0A6C0J426-F1
#
_entry.id   AF-A0A6C0J426-F1
#
_cell.length_a   1.000
_cell.length_b   1.000
_cell.length_c   1.000
_cell.angle_alpha   90.00
_cell.angle_beta   90.00
_cell.angle_gamma   90.00
#
_symmetry.space_group_name_H-M   'P 1'
#
loop_
_entity.id
_entity.type
_entity.pdbx_description
1 polymer ?
#
loop_
_entity_poly.entity_id
_entity_poly.type
_entity_poly.pdbx_seq_one_letter_code
_entity_poly.pdbx_strand_id
1 'polypeptide(L)'
;MIRFLNKQQAINEFSTSDYLKDIRVHEFKFRQNKKKLKAKSRTELMLFYFDSIMEFSYKDQEILYKATTLALQRLNKWFPGFLKDQEIKFIKVEGSLDWHMPYTINNCIIMPYTSIKSKDLVKTIVHELIHIHQRINPEFYNNLYSGMFSFEHTNCIINLSNYENTTITNPDVNNTQWIIQLYDGLYYPAMIYINNTSQEVLFRIKKDNNNCYVSVDYPIKAHSRKDYIELLRGCNEQISHPNEIIACSIVFGLFKN
;
A
#
# COMPACT_ATOMS: atom_id res chain seq x y z
N MET A 1 19.14 11.86 0.63
CA MET A 1 19.20 12.50 1.97
C MET A 1 18.08 11.90 2.82
N ILE A 2 18.31 11.59 4.12
CA ILE A 2 17.24 11.08 5.01
C ILE A 2 16.76 12.22 5.90
N ARG A 3 15.45 12.47 5.93
CA ARG A 3 14.83 13.54 6.70
C ARG A 3 13.73 13.00 7.60
N PHE A 4 13.73 13.43 8.85
CA PHE A 4 12.70 13.12 9.84
C PHE A 4 11.80 14.34 10.00
N LEU A 5 10.53 14.22 9.62
CA LEU A 5 9.62 15.35 9.63
C LEU A 5 9.10 15.60 11.06
N ASN A 6 9.04 16.87 11.45
CA ASN A 6 8.36 17.29 12.68
C ASN A 6 6.83 17.28 12.48
N LYS A 7 6.08 17.47 13.57
CA LYS A 7 4.61 17.42 13.53
C LYS A 7 3.99 18.37 12.49
N GLN A 8 4.49 19.60 12.38
CA GLN A 8 3.93 20.58 11.44
C GLN A 8 4.17 20.17 9.98
N GLN A 9 5.36 19.67 9.66
CA GLN A 9 5.71 19.17 8.33
C GLN A 9 4.88 17.93 7.98
N ALA A 10 4.71 17.01 8.93
CA ALA A 10 3.88 15.82 8.75
C ALA A 10 2.41 16.16 8.47
N ILE A 11 1.83 17.13 9.21
CA ILE A 11 0.45 17.62 8.95
C ILE A 11 0.31 18.13 7.51
N ASN A 12 1.31 18.86 7.01
CA ASN A 12 1.29 19.36 5.64
C ASN A 12 1.30 18.21 4.59
N GLU A 13 2.13 17.19 4.81
CA GLU A 13 2.17 16.00 3.93
C GLU A 13 0.84 15.25 3.93
N PHE A 14 0.25 15.00 5.10
CA PHE A 14 -1.07 14.38 5.21
C PHE A 14 -2.17 15.22 4.55
N SER A 15 -2.14 16.55 4.72
CA SER A 15 -3.17 17.46 4.18
C SER A 15 -3.18 17.53 2.65
N THR A 16 -2.03 17.27 2.03
CA THR A 16 -1.85 17.33 0.57
C THR A 16 -1.98 15.97 -0.11
N SER A 17 -1.95 14.88 0.67
CA SER A 17 -2.01 13.49 0.19
C SER A 17 -3.35 13.15 -0.47
N ASP A 18 -3.28 12.54 -1.66
CA ASP A 18 -4.45 12.02 -2.36
C ASP A 18 -5.07 10.83 -1.63
N TYR A 19 -4.27 9.99 -0.97
CA TYR A 19 -4.79 8.90 -0.13
C TYR A 19 -5.79 9.42 0.91
N LEU A 20 -5.41 10.47 1.64
CA LEU A 20 -6.32 11.04 2.62
C LEU A 20 -7.48 11.78 1.97
N LYS A 21 -7.39 12.25 0.72
CA LYS A 21 -8.53 12.77 -0.07
C LYS A 21 -9.54 11.68 -0.43
N ASP A 22 -9.04 10.50 -0.74
CA ASP A 22 -9.85 9.41 -1.30
C ASP A 22 -10.39 8.45 -0.23
N ILE A 23 -9.76 8.37 0.95
CA ILE A 23 -10.28 7.55 2.05
C ILE A 23 -11.71 7.98 2.43
N ARG A 24 -12.62 7.00 2.46
CA ARG A 24 -14.02 7.25 2.79
C ARG A 24 -14.23 7.18 4.29
N VAL A 25 -15.13 8.02 4.80
CA VAL A 25 -15.42 8.13 6.25
C VAL A 25 -15.81 6.76 6.85
N HIS A 26 -16.51 5.93 6.10
CA HIS A 26 -16.91 4.60 6.58
C HIS A 26 -15.75 3.61 6.73
N GLU A 27 -14.62 3.81 6.02
CA GLU A 27 -13.44 2.95 6.12
C GLU A 27 -12.74 3.11 7.47
N PHE A 28 -12.92 4.27 8.10
CA PHE A 28 -12.29 4.59 9.37
C PHE A 28 -12.58 3.56 10.46
N LYS A 29 -13.77 2.95 10.48
CA LYS A 29 -14.11 1.91 11.46
C LYS A 29 -13.31 0.61 11.27
N PHE A 30 -12.78 0.37 10.07
CA PHE A 30 -12.05 -0.85 9.71
C PHE A 30 -10.53 -0.68 9.87
N ARG A 31 -10.03 0.54 9.72
CA ARG A 31 -8.59 0.88 9.85
C ARG A 31 -8.11 1.06 11.28
N GLN A 32 -9.05 1.26 12.21
CA GLN A 32 -8.71 1.47 13.60
C GLN A 32 -8.25 0.20 14.30
N ASN A 33 -7.22 0.36 15.11
CA ASN A 33 -6.73 -0.69 16.00
C ASN A 33 -7.36 -0.68 17.39
N LYS A 34 -7.96 0.44 17.80
CA LYS A 34 -8.62 0.62 19.10
C LYS A 34 -10.14 0.71 18.90
N LYS A 35 -10.90 -0.22 19.48
CA LYS A 35 -12.34 -0.46 19.27
C LYS A 35 -13.33 0.67 19.65
N LYS A 36 -12.92 1.95 19.71
CA LYS A 36 -13.78 3.01 20.29
C LYS A 36 -13.82 4.33 19.54
N LEU A 37 -13.01 4.53 18.49
CA LEU A 37 -13.06 5.80 17.75
C LEU A 37 -14.08 5.67 16.61
N LYS A 38 -14.80 6.74 16.33
CA LYS A 38 -15.68 6.84 15.16
C LYS A 38 -15.50 8.23 14.60
N ALA A 39 -15.15 8.32 13.34
CA ALA A 39 -15.22 9.54 12.58
C ALA A 39 -16.61 9.58 11.93
N LYS A 40 -17.35 10.65 12.19
CA LYS A 40 -18.64 10.94 11.57
C LYS A 40 -18.49 11.85 10.37
N SER A 41 -17.33 12.50 10.24
CA SER A 41 -17.02 13.43 9.17
C SER A 41 -15.59 13.22 8.67
N ARG A 42 -15.33 13.78 7.48
CA ARG A 42 -13.99 13.83 6.89
C ARG A 42 -13.01 14.64 7.75
N THR A 43 -13.48 15.75 8.34
CA THR A 43 -12.68 16.55 9.28
C THR A 43 -12.26 15.75 10.50
N GLU A 44 -13.19 15.00 11.11
CA GLU A 44 -12.86 14.12 12.24
C GLU A 44 -11.83 13.04 11.85
N LEU A 45 -11.98 12.42 10.67
CA LEU A 45 -11.01 11.46 10.14
C LEU A 45 -9.61 12.08 10.04
N MET A 46 -9.50 13.27 9.45
CA MET A 46 -8.21 13.98 9.31
C MET A 46 -7.59 14.30 10.67
N LEU A 47 -8.39 14.76 11.64
CA LEU A 47 -7.93 15.04 12.99
C LEU A 47 -7.35 13.79 13.66
N PHE A 48 -7.94 12.60 13.44
CA PHE A 48 -7.37 11.36 13.95
C PHE A 48 -5.97 11.07 13.39
N TYR A 49 -5.75 11.29 12.10
CA TYR A 49 -4.41 11.15 11.52
C TYR A 49 -3.44 12.17 12.12
N PHE A 50 -3.85 13.44 12.25
CA PHE A 50 -3.00 14.50 12.81
C PHE A 50 -2.64 14.28 14.28
N ASP A 51 -3.60 13.80 15.08
CA ASP A 51 -3.41 13.52 16.50
C ASP A 51 -2.52 12.28 16.71
N SER A 52 -2.46 11.38 15.73
CA SER A 52 -1.58 10.21 15.78
C SER A 52 -0.09 10.54 15.57
N ILE A 53 0.25 11.74 15.06
CA ILE A 53 1.62 12.13 14.74
C ILE A 53 2.45 12.32 16.01
N MET A 54 3.63 11.72 16.02
CA MET A 54 4.59 11.78 17.12
C MET A 54 5.91 12.43 16.66
N GLU A 55 6.65 12.99 17.62
CA GLU A 55 8.02 13.44 17.37
C GLU A 55 9.01 12.27 17.43
N PHE A 56 10.04 12.33 16.59
CA PHE A 56 11.15 11.38 16.61
C PHE A 56 12.12 11.72 17.75
N SER A 57 12.43 10.73 18.58
CA SER A 57 13.58 10.85 19.49
C SER A 57 14.88 10.67 18.71
N TYR A 58 16.01 11.14 19.26
CA TYR A 58 17.34 10.91 18.68
C TYR A 58 17.61 9.42 18.41
N LYS A 59 17.21 8.55 19.35
CA LYS A 59 17.34 7.09 19.21
C LYS A 59 16.53 6.53 18.04
N ASP A 60 15.31 7.03 17.83
CA ASP A 60 14.50 6.60 16.69
C ASP A 60 15.18 6.97 15.36
N GLN A 61 15.70 8.19 15.27
CA GLN A 61 16.40 8.68 14.09
C GLN A 61 17.64 7.84 13.79
N GLU A 62 18.43 7.52 14.82
CA GLU A 62 19.63 6.68 14.67
C GLU A 62 19.28 5.28 14.15
N ILE A 63 18.25 4.64 14.70
CA ILE A 63 17.79 3.30 14.28
C ILE A 63 17.34 3.33 12.81
N LEU A 64 16.47 4.29 12.47
CA LEU A 64 15.93 4.41 11.11
C LEU A 64 17.01 4.78 10.11
N TYR A 65 17.95 5.66 10.46
CA TYR A 65 19.07 6.03 9.60
C TYR A 65 19.92 4.80 9.25
N LYS A 66 20.30 4.00 10.26
CA LYS A 66 21.07 2.77 10.07
C LYS A 66 20.29 1.76 9.21
N ALA A 67 19.03 1.51 9.54
CA ALA A 67 18.20 0.56 8.80
C ALA A 67 17.96 0.99 7.34
N THR A 68 17.71 2.28 7.10
CA THR A 68 17.53 2.84 5.75
C THR A 68 18.81 2.77 4.94
N THR A 69 19.96 3.05 5.56
CA THR A 69 21.27 2.91 4.89
C THR A 69 21.50 1.47 4.44
N LEU A 70 21.22 0.48 5.29
CA LEU A 70 21.31 -0.94 4.93
C LEU A 70 20.31 -1.33 3.83
N ALA A 71 19.07 -0.85 3.91
CA ALA A 71 18.06 -1.07 2.88
C ALA A 71 18.52 -0.53 1.51
N LEU A 72 18.99 0.71 1.46
CA LEU A 72 19.50 1.34 0.25
C LEU A 72 20.75 0.65 -0.30
N GLN A 73 21.67 0.19 0.56
CA GLN A 73 22.83 -0.59 0.13
C GLN A 73 22.40 -1.90 -0.55
N ARG A 74 21.43 -2.62 0.04
CA ARG A 74 20.87 -3.85 -0.55
C ARG A 74 20.21 -3.57 -1.89
N LEU A 75 19.37 -2.54 -1.97
CA LEU A 75 18.69 -2.16 -3.21
C LEU A 75 19.69 -1.74 -4.29
N ASN A 76 20.66 -0.89 -3.97
CA ASN A 76 21.66 -0.41 -4.94
C ASN A 76 22.56 -1.51 -5.50
N LYS A 77 22.76 -2.62 -4.77
CA LYS A 77 23.51 -3.78 -5.28
C LYS A 77 22.84 -4.39 -6.52
N TRP A 78 21.51 -4.41 -6.55
CA TRP A 78 20.71 -5.03 -7.62
C TRP A 78 20.13 -4.01 -8.60
N PHE A 79 19.90 -2.79 -8.11
CA PHE A 79 19.33 -1.67 -8.86
C PHE A 79 20.23 -0.44 -8.70
N PRO A 80 21.36 -0.36 -9.42
CA PRO A 80 22.29 0.76 -9.28
C PRO A 80 21.60 2.11 -9.54
N GLY A 81 21.74 3.06 -8.59
CA GLY A 81 21.10 4.37 -8.69
C GLY A 81 19.66 4.40 -8.16
N PHE A 82 19.21 3.36 -7.46
CA PHE A 82 17.89 3.33 -6.83
C PHE A 82 17.69 4.54 -5.91
N LEU A 83 16.67 5.36 -6.21
CA LEU A 83 16.36 6.62 -5.53
C LEU A 83 17.55 7.60 -5.43
N LYS A 84 18.45 7.58 -6.41
CA LYS A 84 19.56 8.54 -6.48
C LYS A 84 19.00 9.97 -6.47
N ASP A 85 19.62 10.82 -5.65
CA ASP A 85 19.28 12.24 -5.48
C ASP A 85 17.87 12.50 -4.92
N GLN A 86 17.15 11.47 -4.46
CA GLN A 86 15.85 11.63 -3.80
C GLN A 86 16.02 11.84 -2.28
N GLU A 87 15.13 12.66 -1.72
CA GLU A 87 14.97 12.79 -0.28
C GLU A 87 14.02 11.70 0.23
N ILE A 88 14.46 10.95 1.25
CA ILE A 88 13.64 9.95 1.93
C ILE A 88 13.13 10.59 3.21
N LYS A 89 11.81 10.80 3.28
CA LYS A 89 11.15 11.45 4.41
C LYS A 89 10.47 10.41 5.30
N PHE A 90 10.62 10.54 6.61
CA PHE A 90 9.91 9.72 7.59
C PHE A 90 8.95 10.57 8.42
N ILE A 91 7.78 10.01 8.72
CA ILE A 91 6.81 10.54 9.68
C ILE A 91 6.54 9.45 10.72
N LYS A 92 6.64 9.79 12.01
CA LYS A 92 6.35 8.85 13.10
C LYS A 92 4.90 8.98 13.52
N VAL A 93 4.23 7.85 13.73
CA VAL A 93 2.87 7.81 14.25
C VAL A 93 2.73 6.85 15.43
N GLU A 94 1.67 7.04 16.22
CA GLU A 94 1.30 6.13 17.31
C GLU A 94 0.95 4.72 16.77
N GLY A 95 0.47 4.63 15.52
CA GLY A 95 0.05 3.36 14.91
C GLY A 95 -1.38 2.96 15.22
N SER A 96 -2.23 3.84 15.78
CA SER A 96 -3.64 3.53 16.05
C SER A 96 -4.52 3.37 14.80
N LEU A 97 -3.98 3.66 13.62
CA LEU A 97 -4.62 3.58 12.31
C LEU A 97 -3.84 2.63 11.37
N ASP A 98 -4.48 2.24 10.26
CA ASP A 98 -3.90 1.42 9.19
C ASP A 98 -3.21 0.15 9.72
N TRP A 99 -3.85 -0.54 10.66
CA TRP A 99 -3.41 -1.83 11.22
C TRP A 99 -2.04 -1.85 11.90
N HIS A 100 -1.51 -0.68 12.29
CA HIS A 100 -0.13 -0.50 12.77
C HIS A 100 0.91 -0.88 11.72
N MET A 101 0.52 -0.95 10.45
CA MET A 101 1.44 -1.22 9.37
C MET A 101 2.12 0.08 8.95
N PRO A 102 3.41 0.03 8.60
CA PRO A 102 4.04 1.05 7.77
C PRO A 102 3.33 1.15 6.42
N TYR A 103 3.38 2.34 5.82
CA TYR A 103 2.83 2.63 4.50
C TYR A 103 3.46 3.91 3.97
N THR A 104 3.20 4.25 2.70
CA THR A 104 3.65 5.52 2.12
C THR A 104 2.51 6.48 1.78
N ILE A 105 2.76 7.78 1.95
CA ILE A 105 1.96 8.85 1.35
C ILE A 105 2.89 9.85 0.70
N ASN A 106 2.51 10.44 -0.43
CA ASN A 106 3.40 11.31 -1.20
C ASN A 106 4.78 10.65 -1.36
N ASN A 107 5.87 11.28 -0.92
CA ASN A 107 7.19 10.63 -0.86
C ASN A 107 7.69 10.45 0.59
N CYS A 108 6.77 10.13 1.50
CA CYS A 108 7.03 9.94 2.92
C CYS A 108 6.68 8.51 3.34
N ILE A 109 7.55 7.92 4.15
CA ILE A 109 7.31 6.66 4.84
C ILE A 109 6.64 6.98 6.19
N ILE A 110 5.42 6.51 6.37
CA ILE A 110 4.72 6.57 7.65
C ILE A 110 5.13 5.37 8.48
N MET A 111 5.71 5.63 9.65
CA MET A 111 6.31 4.61 10.49
C MET A 111 5.65 4.60 11.88
N PRO A 112 4.82 3.58 12.19
CA PRO A 112 4.35 3.33 13.54
C PRO A 112 5.52 3.14 14.52
N TYR A 113 5.41 3.69 15.73
CA TYR A 113 6.52 3.64 16.69
C TYR A 113 6.94 2.21 17.07
N THR A 114 6.00 1.26 17.03
CA THR A 114 6.26 -0.18 17.26
C THR A 114 7.14 -0.77 16.17
N SER A 115 6.91 -0.39 14.91
CA SER A 115 7.62 -0.89 13.74
C SER A 115 9.10 -0.48 13.72
N ILE A 116 9.46 0.67 14.30
CA ILE A 116 10.86 1.12 14.46
C ILE A 116 11.70 0.10 15.25
N LYS A 117 11.08 -0.70 16.12
CA LYS A 117 11.79 -1.70 16.94
C LYS A 117 11.66 -3.11 16.38
N SER A 118 11.05 -3.28 15.21
CA SER A 118 10.86 -4.58 14.58
C SER A 118 12.20 -5.20 14.17
N LYS A 119 12.30 -6.53 14.29
CA LYS A 119 13.45 -7.30 13.78
C LYS A 119 13.50 -7.27 12.25
N ASP A 120 12.36 -7.09 11.60
CA ASP A 120 12.25 -7.03 10.14
C ASP A 120 12.29 -5.60 9.58
N LEU A 121 12.66 -4.60 10.40
CA LEU A 121 12.64 -3.18 10.02
C LEU A 121 13.34 -2.89 8.68
N VAL A 122 14.47 -3.55 8.40
CA VAL A 122 15.17 -3.35 7.11
C VAL A 122 14.34 -3.85 5.93
N LYS A 123 13.66 -5.01 6.07
CA LYS A 123 12.77 -5.53 5.01
C LYS A 123 11.59 -4.60 4.79
N THR A 124 10.98 -4.15 5.88
CA THR A 124 9.91 -3.14 5.85
C THR A 124 10.36 -1.88 5.13
N ILE A 125 11.52 -1.30 5.48
CA ILE A 125 11.99 -0.09 4.81
C ILE A 125 12.26 -0.35 3.32
N VAL A 126 12.77 -1.52 2.94
CA VAL A 126 12.92 -1.88 1.51
C VAL A 126 11.55 -1.88 0.81
N HIS A 127 10.52 -2.46 1.42
CA HIS A 127 9.14 -2.47 0.90
C HIS A 127 8.64 -1.03 0.64
N GLU A 128 8.70 -0.18 1.66
CA GLU A 128 8.23 1.21 1.56
C GLU A 128 9.04 2.05 0.57
N LEU A 129 10.35 1.82 0.46
CA LEU A 129 11.19 2.50 -0.53
C LEU A 129 10.83 2.10 -1.97
N ILE A 130 10.38 0.86 -2.20
CA ILE A 130 9.88 0.43 -3.51
C ILE A 130 8.60 1.19 -3.86
N HIS A 131 7.68 1.41 -2.91
CA HIS A 131 6.49 2.24 -3.15
C HIS A 131 6.84 3.68 -3.52
N ILE A 132 7.83 4.28 -2.86
CA ILE A 132 8.34 5.61 -3.26
C ILE A 132 8.88 5.56 -4.70
N HIS A 133 9.66 4.53 -5.04
CA HIS A 133 10.21 4.39 -6.39
C HIS A 133 9.11 4.17 -7.44
N GLN A 134 8.05 3.41 -7.11
CA GLN A 134 6.85 3.21 -7.93
C GLN A 134 6.16 4.53 -8.24
N ARG A 135 6.02 5.39 -7.23
CA ARG A 135 5.38 6.70 -7.38
C ARG A 135 6.19 7.66 -8.25
N ILE A 136 7.52 7.61 -8.17
CA ILE A 136 8.43 8.48 -8.94
C ILE A 136 8.58 7.98 -10.39
N ASN A 137 8.49 6.66 -10.62
CA ASN A 137 8.73 6.05 -11.93
C ASN A 137 7.52 5.21 -12.41
N PRO A 138 6.30 5.79 -12.49
CA PRO A 138 5.09 5.02 -12.75
C PRO A 138 5.13 4.28 -14.09
N GLU A 139 5.71 4.88 -15.13
CA GLU A 139 5.81 4.25 -16.47
C GLU A 139 6.63 2.95 -16.44
N PHE A 140 7.79 2.97 -15.75
CA PHE A 140 8.63 1.78 -15.58
C PHE A 140 7.84 0.63 -14.96
N TYR A 141 7.08 0.91 -13.90
CA TYR A 141 6.30 -0.12 -13.23
C TYR A 141 5.07 -0.53 -14.02
N ASN A 142 4.36 0.38 -14.70
CA ASN A 142 3.26 0.03 -15.59
C ASN A 142 3.72 -0.96 -16.68
N ASN A 143 4.93 -0.76 -17.23
CA ASN A 143 5.55 -1.68 -18.18
C ASN A 143 5.90 -3.04 -17.54
N LEU A 144 6.36 -3.05 -16.28
CA LEU A 144 6.56 -4.31 -15.54
C LEU A 144 5.25 -5.05 -15.28
N TYR A 145 4.19 -4.33 -14.89
CA TYR A 145 2.89 -4.91 -14.53
C TYR A 145 2.28 -5.63 -15.74
N SER A 146 2.27 -4.94 -16.88
CA SER A 146 1.77 -5.47 -18.14
C SER A 146 2.67 -6.53 -18.76
N GLY A 147 3.99 -6.30 -18.80
CA GLY A 147 4.92 -7.18 -19.48
C GLY A 147 5.25 -8.47 -18.73
N MET A 148 5.34 -8.45 -17.40
CA MET A 148 5.83 -9.59 -16.61
C MET A 148 4.78 -10.30 -15.78
N PHE A 149 3.70 -9.61 -15.42
CA PHE A 149 2.70 -10.10 -14.47
C PHE A 149 1.28 -10.15 -15.06
N SER A 150 1.13 -9.96 -16.37
CA SER A 150 -0.16 -10.04 -17.08
C SER A 150 -1.25 -9.16 -16.48
N PHE A 151 -0.86 -8.06 -15.83
CA PHE A 151 -1.81 -7.04 -15.40
C PHE A 151 -2.17 -6.15 -16.58
N GLU A 152 -3.46 -5.90 -16.76
CA GLU A 152 -3.98 -5.01 -17.77
C GLU A 152 -4.48 -3.74 -17.08
N HIS A 153 -4.04 -2.57 -17.56
CA HIS A 153 -4.64 -1.31 -17.15
C HIS A 153 -5.98 -1.15 -17.89
N THR A 154 -7.04 -0.82 -17.17
CA THR A 154 -8.37 -0.63 -17.74
C THR A 154 -8.82 0.81 -17.66
N ASN A 155 -9.35 1.35 -18.76
CA ASN A 155 -9.97 2.68 -18.75
C ASN A 155 -11.41 2.65 -18.22
N CYS A 156 -11.94 1.45 -17.96
CA CYS A 156 -13.28 1.28 -17.45
C CYS A 156 -13.39 1.66 -15.96
N ILE A 157 -14.56 2.17 -15.56
CA ILE A 157 -14.90 2.34 -14.14
C ILE A 157 -15.32 0.98 -13.58
N ILE A 158 -14.55 0.43 -12.64
CA ILE A 158 -14.88 -0.81 -11.96
C ILE A 158 -15.99 -0.54 -10.94
N ASN A 159 -17.23 -0.87 -11.29
CA ASN A 159 -18.38 -0.65 -10.41
C ASN A 159 -18.42 -1.69 -9.28
N LEU A 160 -18.14 -1.24 -8.05
CA LEU A 160 -18.18 -2.03 -6.82
C LEU A 160 -19.38 -1.67 -5.93
N SER A 161 -20.49 -1.19 -6.48
CA SER A 161 -21.64 -0.68 -5.69
C SER A 161 -22.10 -1.62 -4.57
N ASN A 162 -22.18 -2.93 -4.83
CA ASN A 162 -22.55 -3.94 -3.82
C ASN A 162 -21.52 -4.09 -2.68
N TYR A 163 -20.30 -3.60 -2.87
CA TYR A 163 -19.16 -3.69 -1.96
C TYR A 163 -18.59 -2.31 -1.61
N GLU A 164 -19.28 -1.23 -1.95
CA GLU A 164 -18.77 0.12 -1.79
C GLU A 164 -18.47 0.41 -0.31
N ASN A 165 -19.32 -0.09 0.59
CA ASN A 165 -19.19 0.11 2.04
C ASN A 165 -18.23 -0.88 2.74
N THR A 166 -17.63 -1.81 1.99
CA THR A 166 -16.74 -2.84 2.53
C THR A 166 -15.35 -2.80 1.89
N THR A 167 -15.21 -2.21 0.70
CA THR A 167 -13.91 -1.99 0.04
C THR A 167 -13.05 -1.00 0.82
N ILE A 168 -11.74 -1.21 0.81
CA ILE A 168 -10.78 -0.37 1.51
C ILE A 168 -9.74 0.17 0.54
N THR A 169 -9.45 1.47 0.63
CA THR A 169 -8.40 2.13 -0.16
C THR A 169 -7.02 1.62 0.26
N ASN A 170 -6.04 1.57 -0.63
CA ASN A 170 -4.66 1.29 -0.26
C ASN A 170 -3.84 2.60 -0.33
N PRO A 171 -3.16 3.04 0.76
CA PRO A 171 -2.32 4.24 0.72
C PRO A 171 -1.16 4.20 -0.29
N ASP A 172 -0.67 3.01 -0.62
CA ASP A 172 0.47 2.78 -1.52
C ASP A 172 0.07 2.70 -3.00
N VAL A 173 -1.21 2.97 -3.31
CA VAL A 173 -1.78 2.85 -4.66
C VAL A 173 -2.35 4.17 -5.12
N ASN A 174 -1.77 4.74 -6.19
CA ASN A 174 -2.28 5.94 -6.83
C ASN A 174 -3.30 5.66 -7.96
N ASN A 175 -3.41 4.42 -8.44
CA ASN A 175 -4.26 4.06 -9.57
C ASN A 175 -4.81 2.65 -9.37
N THR A 176 -6.12 2.53 -9.12
CA THR A 176 -6.79 1.26 -8.84
C THR A 176 -7.26 0.53 -10.09
N GLN A 177 -6.98 1.02 -11.29
CA GLN A 177 -7.53 0.45 -12.52
C GLN A 177 -6.66 -0.66 -13.13
N TRP A 178 -6.17 -1.57 -12.29
CA TRP A 178 -5.42 -2.74 -12.72
C TRP A 178 -6.25 -4.01 -12.55
N ILE A 179 -6.44 -4.72 -13.65
CA ILE A 179 -7.06 -6.05 -13.67
C ILE A 179 -6.01 -7.09 -14.04
N ILE A 180 -6.27 -8.35 -13.76
CA ILE A 180 -5.34 -9.46 -14.01
C ILE A 180 -6.03 -10.55 -14.82
N GLN A 181 -5.35 -11.04 -15.85
CA GLN A 181 -5.79 -12.20 -16.60
C GLN A 181 -5.39 -13.48 -15.86
N LEU A 182 -6.39 -14.24 -15.40
CA LEU A 182 -6.24 -15.59 -14.85
C LEU A 182 -6.77 -16.62 -15.87
N TYR A 183 -6.67 -17.92 -15.58
CA TYR A 183 -6.94 -18.96 -16.60
C TYR A 183 -8.34 -18.90 -17.23
N ASP A 184 -9.35 -18.41 -16.50
CA ASP A 184 -10.75 -18.40 -16.90
C ASP A 184 -11.35 -16.98 -17.07
N GLY A 185 -10.51 -15.93 -17.02
CA GLY A 185 -10.97 -14.57 -17.29
C GLY A 185 -10.19 -13.48 -16.59
N LEU A 186 -10.74 -12.27 -16.66
CA LEU A 186 -10.18 -11.06 -16.06
C LEU A 186 -10.71 -10.88 -14.64
N TYR A 187 -9.83 -10.47 -13.73
CA TYR A 187 -10.15 -10.27 -12.33
C TYR A 187 -9.62 -8.92 -11.83
N TYR A 188 -10.37 -8.29 -10.92
CA TYR A 188 -9.93 -7.13 -10.18
C TYR A 188 -9.59 -7.55 -8.74
N PRO A 189 -8.31 -7.51 -8.34
CA PRO A 189 -7.91 -7.76 -6.96
C PRO A 189 -8.30 -6.58 -6.07
N ALA A 190 -8.78 -6.87 -4.88
CA ALA A 190 -9.18 -5.85 -3.92
C ALA A 190 -9.13 -6.39 -2.49
N MET A 191 -9.06 -5.48 -1.51
CA MET A 191 -9.30 -5.78 -0.11
C MET A 191 -10.70 -5.31 0.30
N ILE A 192 -11.46 -6.20 0.94
CA ILE A 192 -12.79 -5.91 1.48
C ILE A 192 -12.89 -6.30 2.97
N TYR A 193 -13.80 -5.68 3.71
CA TYR A 193 -14.13 -6.01 5.09
C TYR A 193 -15.53 -6.60 5.18
N ILE A 194 -15.59 -7.87 5.57
CA ILE A 194 -16.85 -8.57 5.86
C ILE A 194 -16.79 -9.01 7.32
N ASN A 195 -17.82 -8.69 8.11
CA ASN A 195 -17.91 -9.06 9.52
C ASN A 195 -16.65 -8.69 10.34
N ASN A 196 -16.13 -7.46 10.14
CA ASN A 196 -14.92 -6.94 10.79
C ASN A 196 -13.63 -7.73 10.51
N THR A 197 -13.60 -8.54 9.44
CA THR A 197 -12.41 -9.28 9.00
C THR A 197 -12.04 -8.81 7.60
N SER A 198 -10.76 -8.45 7.40
CA SER A 198 -10.23 -8.18 6.07
C SER A 198 -10.18 -9.47 5.25
N GLN A 199 -10.54 -9.37 3.98
CA GLN A 199 -10.42 -10.44 3.01
C GLN A 199 -9.85 -9.84 1.72
N GLU A 200 -8.81 -10.47 1.20
CA GLU A 200 -8.33 -10.21 -0.15
C GLU A 200 -9.13 -11.07 -1.11
N VAL A 201 -9.69 -10.40 -2.11
CA VAL A 201 -10.63 -11.03 -3.02
C VAL A 201 -10.36 -10.66 -4.47
N LEU A 202 -10.89 -11.48 -5.37
CA LEU A 202 -10.84 -11.33 -6.80
C LEU A 202 -12.27 -11.16 -7.33
N PHE A 203 -12.56 -9.97 -7.85
CA PHE A 203 -13.82 -9.68 -8.53
C PHE A 203 -13.69 -10.06 -10.00
N ARG A 204 -14.50 -11.01 -10.49
CA ARG A 204 -14.49 -11.33 -11.92
C ARG A 204 -15.02 -10.13 -12.71
N ILE A 205 -14.28 -9.72 -13.74
CA ILE A 205 -14.64 -8.60 -14.61
C ILE A 205 -15.22 -9.11 -15.91
N LYS A 206 -16.35 -8.52 -16.32
CA LYS A 206 -16.93 -8.66 -17.65
C LYS A 206 -16.69 -7.37 -18.42
N LYS A 207 -16.31 -7.50 -19.69
CA LYS A 207 -16.15 -6.39 -20.63
C LYS A 207 -17.35 -6.37 -21.57
N ASP A 208 -17.99 -5.21 -21.71
CA ASP A 208 -19.03 -4.94 -22.71
C ASP A 208 -18.71 -3.61 -23.39
N ASN A 209 -18.28 -3.67 -24.65
CA ASN A 209 -17.75 -2.52 -25.40
C ASN A 209 -16.64 -1.79 -24.62
N ASN A 210 -16.87 -0.53 -24.25
CA ASN A 210 -15.95 0.32 -23.47
C ASN A 210 -16.19 0.25 -21.96
N ASN A 211 -17.09 -0.61 -21.48
CA ASN A 211 -17.43 -0.73 -20.07
C ASN A 211 -16.88 -2.03 -19.49
N CYS A 212 -16.43 -1.96 -18.24
CA CYS A 212 -16.04 -3.13 -17.47
C CYS A 212 -16.86 -3.13 -16.19
N TYR A 213 -17.56 -4.22 -15.94
CA TYR A 213 -18.40 -4.36 -14.75
C TYR A 213 -18.03 -5.63 -14.01
N VAL A 214 -18.15 -5.56 -12.69
CA VAL A 214 -18.00 -6.73 -11.84
C VAL A 214 -19.15 -7.69 -12.15
N SER A 215 -18.83 -8.97 -12.37
CA SER A 215 -19.82 -10.01 -12.54
C SER A 215 -20.74 -10.04 -11.31
N VAL A 216 -21.99 -10.47 -11.49
CA VAL A 216 -22.96 -10.62 -10.39
C VAL A 216 -22.52 -11.69 -9.38
N ASP A 217 -21.55 -12.52 -9.76
CA ASP A 217 -20.97 -13.55 -8.91
C ASP A 217 -20.30 -12.96 -7.65
N TYR A 218 -20.35 -13.71 -6.55
CA TYR A 218 -19.62 -13.37 -5.35
C TYR A 218 -18.10 -13.34 -5.61
N PRO A 219 -17.36 -12.42 -4.99
CA PRO A 219 -15.92 -12.35 -5.13
C PRO A 219 -15.25 -13.61 -4.57
N ILE A 220 -14.21 -14.05 -5.26
CA ILE A 220 -13.46 -15.25 -4.89
C ILE A 220 -12.35 -14.84 -3.91
N LYS A 221 -12.09 -15.62 -2.86
CA LYS A 221 -10.93 -15.36 -2.00
C LYS A 221 -9.65 -15.49 -2.82
N ALA A 222 -8.79 -14.48 -2.78
CA ALA A 222 -7.59 -14.43 -3.63
C ALA A 222 -6.69 -15.67 -3.42
N HIS A 223 -6.42 -16.01 -2.16
CA HIS A 223 -5.62 -17.18 -1.77
C HIS A 223 -6.29 -18.54 -1.99
N SER A 224 -7.55 -18.62 -2.45
CA SER A 224 -8.12 -19.91 -2.85
C SER A 224 -7.83 -20.27 -4.31
N ARG A 225 -7.25 -19.34 -5.09
CA ARG A 225 -6.92 -19.57 -6.49
C ARG A 225 -5.44 -19.92 -6.66
N LYS A 226 -5.19 -21.13 -7.18
CA LYS A 226 -3.83 -21.64 -7.40
C LYS A 226 -3.05 -20.79 -8.40
N ASP A 227 -3.67 -20.40 -9.50
CA ASP A 227 -3.05 -19.60 -10.56
C ASP A 227 -2.75 -18.17 -10.12
N TYR A 228 -3.57 -17.60 -9.24
CA TYR A 228 -3.23 -16.36 -8.58
C TYR A 228 -2.02 -16.53 -7.65
N ILE A 229 -1.99 -17.57 -6.81
CA ILE A 229 -0.85 -17.84 -5.91
C ILE A 229 0.45 -18.06 -6.69
N GLU A 230 0.41 -18.79 -7.80
CA GLU A 230 1.57 -19.01 -8.68
C GLU A 230 2.14 -17.68 -9.20
N LEU A 231 1.27 -16.70 -9.49
CA LEU A 231 1.66 -15.36 -9.95
C LEU A 231 2.34 -14.52 -8.86
N LEU A 232 2.00 -14.72 -7.59
CA LEU A 232 2.56 -13.96 -6.47
C LEU A 232 4.03 -14.27 -6.19
N ARG A 233 4.57 -15.36 -6.74
CA ARG A 233 6.00 -15.73 -6.66
C ARG A 233 6.60 -15.68 -5.24
N GLY A 234 5.79 -16.04 -4.22
CA GLY A 234 6.22 -16.06 -2.82
C GLY A 234 5.90 -14.80 -2.02
N CYS A 235 5.22 -13.81 -2.64
CA CYS A 235 4.54 -12.76 -1.90
C CYS A 235 3.38 -13.36 -1.07
N ASN A 236 3.41 -13.14 0.24
CA ASN A 236 2.40 -13.60 1.19
C ASN A 236 1.65 -12.43 1.86
N GLU A 237 1.90 -11.19 1.44
CA GLU A 237 1.39 -9.99 2.11
C GLU A 237 0.60 -9.11 1.12
N GLN A 238 -0.57 -8.63 1.56
CA GLN A 238 -1.40 -7.60 0.91
C GLN A 238 -1.46 -7.66 -0.63
N ILE A 239 -1.97 -8.75 -1.17
CA ILE A 239 -1.97 -9.07 -2.60
C ILE A 239 -3.14 -8.43 -3.35
N SER A 240 -3.52 -7.22 -2.94
CA SER A 240 -4.69 -6.50 -3.47
C SER A 240 -4.36 -5.60 -4.66
N HIS A 241 -3.08 -5.38 -4.97
CA HIS A 241 -2.65 -4.49 -6.05
C HIS A 241 -1.27 -4.86 -6.60
N PRO A 242 -0.96 -4.66 -7.91
CA PRO A 242 0.37 -4.94 -8.48
C PRO A 242 1.53 -4.23 -7.76
N ASN A 243 1.30 -3.00 -7.25
CA ASN A 243 2.29 -2.27 -6.44
C ASN A 243 2.80 -3.12 -5.26
N GLU A 244 1.89 -3.68 -4.47
CA GLU A 244 2.19 -4.53 -3.31
C GLU A 244 2.88 -5.81 -3.74
N ILE A 245 2.31 -6.50 -4.74
CA ILE A 245 2.82 -7.78 -5.22
C ILE A 245 4.28 -7.65 -5.64
N ILE A 246 4.64 -6.57 -6.34
CA ILE A 246 6.01 -6.33 -6.79
C ILE A 246 6.92 -5.87 -5.66
N ALA A 247 6.45 -5.01 -4.75
CA ALA A 247 7.23 -4.63 -3.58
C ALA A 247 7.60 -5.88 -2.74
N CYS A 248 6.62 -6.71 -2.43
CA CYS A 248 6.85 -7.97 -1.72
C CYS A 248 7.73 -8.95 -2.50
N SER A 249 7.54 -9.09 -3.82
CA SER A 249 8.35 -10.00 -4.65
C SER A 249 9.83 -9.60 -4.65
N ILE A 250 10.11 -8.30 -4.74
CA ILE A 250 11.48 -7.77 -4.69
C ILE A 250 12.07 -7.98 -3.30
N VAL A 251 11.32 -7.66 -2.23
CA VAL A 251 11.76 -7.92 -0.84
C VAL A 251 12.07 -9.40 -0.65
N PHE A 252 11.20 -10.30 -1.08
CA PHE A 252 11.42 -11.74 -0.99
C PHE A 252 12.72 -12.16 -1.70
N GLY A 253 12.95 -11.69 -2.94
CA GLY A 253 14.16 -11.98 -3.70
C GLY A 253 15.45 -11.45 -3.05
N LEU A 254 15.40 -10.26 -2.43
CA LEU A 254 16.55 -9.60 -1.80
C LEU A 254 17.00 -10.23 -0.48
N PHE A 255 16.11 -10.97 0.19
CA PHE A 255 16.37 -11.55 1.52
C PHE A 255 16.38 -13.08 1.54
N LYS A 256 16.14 -13.74 0.39
CA LYS A 256 16.31 -15.18 0.23
C LYS A 256 17.77 -15.59 -0.03
N ASN A 257 18.60 -14.64 -0.50
CA ASN A 257 20.02 -14.80 -0.82
C ASN A 257 20.90 -14.07 0.19
#